data_AF-A0A1Y5RJE6-F1
#
_entry.id   AF-A0A1Y5RJE6-F1
#
_cell.length_a   1.000
_cell.length_b   1.000
_cell.length_c   1.000
_cell.angle_alpha   90.00
_cell.angle_beta   90.00
_cell.angle_gamma   90.00
#
_symmetry.space_group_name_H-M   'P 1'
#
loop_
_entity.id
_entity.type
_entity.pdbx_description
1 polymer ?
#
loop_
_entity_poly.entity_id
_entity_poly.type
_entity_poly.pdbx_seq_one_letter_code
_entity_poly.pdbx_strand_id
1 'polypeptide(L)'
;MSDIADTGPVLAADGTPLKRSLARALRVQKTRALLLIAPLLAFVLISFIWPIGVMLFRSVENEIVENTLPNTVKELATWDGGSQELPPQSAFEALYFDMFAATELKRHTRLGTRLNYEKTGISSLFRQSGRKLDDPGKDYRKALGAVTSDITKSATWLELISGASDAARSAPLVASQRQRLSTLDDRQIKGDLSFSPSADIVQLLPRAAREYTAFALYTELVDGKDVAKTKPWESVYVALAADLSDADVSGYNGPHAQMLRDLVAADVTAPDFRAIFTDIDKDWGALETWRTIQTHSKPYTSGYFLNAIDMQKTPEGAMAQPENKQILVKLFIRTLIMSLIIMGSCALLAYPVAWILANLPARKANILMIFVLLPFWTSLLVRTSAWKVMLQQQGVINDVLVWLGLVDDADRLIMINNQFGTIVAMTHILLPFMILPMYSVMQTINPSYLRAAKSLGATNWTAFWRVYFPQTIPGIGAGAILVFILSIGYYITPEIVGGTKGVFISNRIAYHISSSLNWGLAAALGTILLVVVLVLYWAYDKIVGIDNVKLG
;
A
#
# COMPACT_ATOMS: atom_id res chain seq x y z
N MET A 1 2.12 80.27 8.94
CA MET A 1 1.89 79.45 10.14
C MET A 1 1.89 78.00 9.70
N SER A 2 2.84 77.23 10.22
CA SER A 2 3.05 75.81 9.91
C SER A 2 2.01 74.95 10.62
N ASP A 3 1.10 74.33 9.88
CA ASP A 3 0.26 73.26 10.41
C ASP A 3 1.12 71.99 10.53
N ILE A 4 1.40 71.64 11.78
CA ILE A 4 2.09 70.42 12.18
C ILE A 4 1.08 69.28 11.99
N ALA A 5 1.30 68.44 10.98
CA ALA A 5 0.57 67.20 10.83
C ALA A 5 0.82 66.33 12.06
N ASP A 6 -0.22 66.16 12.88
CA ASP A 6 -0.22 65.29 14.04
C ASP A 6 -0.04 63.84 13.57
N THR A 7 1.15 63.29 13.81
CA THR A 7 1.58 61.93 13.43
C THR A 7 1.40 60.95 14.59
N GLY A 8 0.48 61.24 15.51
CA GLY A 8 0.11 60.35 16.61
C GLY A 8 -0.65 59.10 16.15
N PRO A 9 -0.46 57.93 16.81
CA PRO A 9 -1.20 56.72 16.48
C PRO A 9 -2.70 56.92 16.75
N VAL A 10 -3.53 56.67 15.74
CA VAL A 10 -5.01 56.70 15.87
C VAL A 10 -5.44 55.75 16.99
N LEU A 11 -6.12 56.28 18.01
CA LEU A 11 -6.56 55.53 19.20
C LEU A 11 -8.03 55.12 19.05
N ALA A 12 -8.40 53.99 19.66
CA ALA A 12 -9.79 53.60 19.86
C ALA A 12 -10.42 54.37 21.03
N ALA A 13 -11.75 54.24 21.23
CA ALA A 13 -12.50 54.96 22.27
C ALA A 13 -12.03 54.69 23.72
N ASP A 14 -11.21 53.65 23.93
CA ASP A 14 -10.61 53.26 25.20
C ASP A 14 -9.15 53.73 25.37
N GLY A 15 -8.63 54.55 24.45
CA GLY A 15 -7.27 55.06 24.47
C GLY A 15 -6.20 54.07 24.00
N THR A 16 -6.59 52.86 23.56
CA THR A 16 -5.63 51.89 23.00
C THR A 16 -5.35 52.19 21.51
N PRO A 17 -4.14 51.94 21.00
CA PRO A 17 -3.86 52.10 19.57
C PRO A 17 -4.80 51.24 18.72
N LEU A 18 -5.52 51.85 17.78
CA LEU A 18 -6.57 51.21 16.96
C LEU A 18 -6.08 49.93 16.27
N LYS A 19 -4.81 49.91 15.85
CA LYS A 19 -4.18 48.74 15.24
C LYS A 19 -4.12 47.53 16.19
N ARG A 20 -3.93 47.75 17.50
CA ARG A 20 -3.92 46.70 18.53
C ARG A 20 -5.33 46.20 18.85
N SER A 21 -6.30 47.09 18.99
CA SER A 21 -7.70 46.71 19.25
C SER A 21 -8.30 45.96 18.06
N LEU A 22 -8.07 46.44 16.84
CA LEU A 22 -8.47 45.76 15.59
C LEU A 22 -7.83 44.38 15.47
N ALA A 23 -6.52 44.26 15.72
CA ALA A 23 -5.84 42.96 15.66
C ALA A 23 -6.39 41.95 16.69
N ARG A 24 -6.76 42.42 17.90
CA ARG A 24 -7.37 41.57 18.93
C ARG A 24 -8.78 41.12 18.54
N ALA A 25 -9.61 42.05 18.04
CA ALA A 25 -10.95 41.75 17.54
C ALA A 25 -10.90 40.76 16.36
N LEU A 26 -10.00 40.99 15.40
CA LEU A 26 -9.79 40.09 14.26
C LEU A 26 -9.31 38.71 14.69
N ARG A 27 -8.42 38.60 15.69
CA ARG A 27 -8.01 37.29 16.24
C ARG A 27 -9.18 36.55 16.86
N VAL A 28 -10.00 37.22 17.68
CA VAL A 28 -11.19 36.61 18.32
C VAL A 28 -12.22 36.17 17.27
N GLN A 29 -12.42 36.97 16.23
CA GLN A 29 -13.31 36.60 15.13
C GLN A 29 -12.76 35.40 14.34
N LYS A 30 -11.45 35.39 14.02
CA LYS A 30 -10.79 34.26 13.35
C LYS A 30 -10.81 32.99 14.20
N THR A 31 -10.56 33.07 15.51
CA THR A 31 -10.61 31.89 16.38
C THR A 31 -12.04 31.37 16.53
N ARG A 32 -13.06 32.24 16.65
CA ARG A 32 -14.47 31.78 16.63
C ARG A 32 -14.83 31.11 15.30
N ALA A 33 -14.44 31.69 14.16
CA ALA A 33 -14.67 31.08 12.86
C ALA A 33 -13.95 29.72 12.72
N LEU A 34 -12.70 29.62 13.17
CA LEU A 34 -11.96 28.36 13.20
C LEU A 34 -12.61 27.32 14.12
N LEU A 35 -13.09 27.71 15.31
CA LEU A 35 -13.76 26.80 16.24
C LEU A 35 -15.07 26.24 15.69
N LEU A 36 -15.81 27.02 14.88
CA LEU A 36 -17.02 26.56 14.20
C LEU A 36 -16.72 25.52 13.11
N ILE A 37 -15.58 25.64 12.43
CA ILE A 37 -15.17 24.72 11.35
C ILE A 37 -14.32 23.55 11.89
N ALA A 38 -13.70 23.70 13.06
CA ALA A 38 -12.77 22.73 13.63
C ALA A 38 -13.32 21.30 13.74
N PRO A 39 -14.58 21.04 14.16
CA PRO A 39 -15.11 19.67 14.20
C PRO A 39 -15.16 19.02 12.81
N LEU A 40 -15.58 19.76 11.79
CA LEU A 40 -15.60 19.27 10.41
C LEU A 40 -14.19 19.04 9.88
N LEU A 41 -13.27 19.97 10.15
CA LEU A 41 -11.87 19.83 9.75
C LEU A 41 -11.20 18.63 10.43
N ALA A 42 -11.44 18.43 11.73
CA ALA A 42 -10.94 17.28 12.48
C ALA A 42 -11.52 15.98 11.93
N PHE A 43 -12.82 15.95 11.63
CA PHE A 43 -13.45 14.81 10.99
C PHE A 43 -12.77 14.47 9.65
N VAL A 44 -12.54 15.46 8.78
CA VAL A 44 -11.86 15.26 7.49
C VAL A 44 -10.41 14.80 7.68
N LEU A 45 -9.68 15.39 8.63
CA LEU A 45 -8.30 15.02 8.93
C LEU A 45 -8.20 13.57 9.40
N ILE A 46 -9.09 13.14 10.30
CA ILE A 46 -9.05 11.81 10.91
C ILE A 46 -9.62 10.74 9.97
N SER A 47 -10.69 11.02 9.24
CA SER A 47 -11.38 10.01 8.42
C SER A 47 -10.83 9.87 7.01
N PHE A 48 -10.21 10.90 6.45
CA PHE A 48 -9.68 10.88 5.08
C PHE A 48 -8.16 11.10 5.04
N ILE A 49 -7.66 12.22 5.57
CA ILE A 49 -6.25 12.60 5.36
C ILE A 49 -5.31 11.65 6.11
N TRP A 50 -5.63 11.31 7.35
CA TRP A 50 -4.81 10.40 8.16
C TRP A 50 -4.72 8.98 7.56
N PRO A 51 -5.83 8.30 7.21
CA PRO A 51 -5.76 7.00 6.55
C PRO A 51 -5.02 7.03 5.21
N ILE A 52 -5.17 8.11 4.41
CA ILE A 52 -4.40 8.29 3.18
C ILE A 52 -2.91 8.42 3.51
N GLY A 53 -2.54 9.23 4.50
CA GLY A 53 -1.14 9.37 4.94
C GLY A 53 -0.53 8.05 5.38
N VAL A 54 -1.25 7.28 6.20
CA VAL A 54 -0.84 5.92 6.63
C VAL A 54 -0.72 4.99 5.42
N MET A 55 -1.68 5.02 4.50
CA MET A 55 -1.65 4.21 3.29
C MET A 55 -0.46 4.57 2.40
N LEU A 56 -0.14 5.86 2.23
CA LEU A 56 1.03 6.30 1.47
C LEU A 56 2.34 5.93 2.16
N PHE A 57 2.38 5.95 3.50
CA PHE A 57 3.58 5.54 4.25
C PHE A 57 3.94 4.06 4.05
N ARG A 58 2.96 3.20 3.75
CA ARG A 58 3.24 1.81 3.34
C ARG A 58 4.17 1.69 2.12
N SER A 59 4.32 2.75 1.32
CA SER A 59 5.26 2.79 0.19
C SER A 59 6.73 2.71 0.58
N VAL A 60 7.07 2.97 1.84
CA VAL A 60 8.45 2.85 2.36
C VAL A 60 8.58 1.79 3.44
N GLU A 61 7.48 1.33 4.01
CA GLU A 61 7.44 0.40 5.12
C GLU A 61 7.65 -1.06 4.66
N ASN A 62 8.51 -1.78 5.36
CA ASN A 62 8.90 -3.14 5.03
C ASN A 62 9.04 -4.02 6.27
N GLU A 63 7.91 -4.26 6.92
CA GLU A 63 7.86 -5.01 8.17
C GLU A 63 7.81 -6.53 7.95
N ILE A 64 7.44 -7.01 6.76
CA ILE A 64 7.14 -8.45 6.55
C ILE A 64 8.37 -9.33 6.84
N VAL A 65 9.58 -8.90 6.46
CA VAL A 65 10.80 -9.70 6.71
C VAL A 65 11.16 -9.71 8.18
N GLU A 66 11.22 -8.54 8.81
CA GLU A 66 11.60 -8.39 10.21
C GLU A 66 10.58 -9.05 11.15
N ASN A 67 9.28 -8.90 10.87
CA ASN A 67 8.22 -9.51 11.66
C ASN A 67 8.18 -11.04 11.52
N THR A 68 8.58 -11.56 10.34
CA THR A 68 8.58 -13.00 10.09
C THR A 68 9.88 -13.66 10.58
N LEU A 69 11.02 -12.99 10.40
CA LEU A 69 12.36 -13.51 10.67
C LEU A 69 13.18 -12.58 11.60
N PRO A 70 12.68 -12.23 12.80
CA PRO A 70 13.29 -11.19 13.64
C PRO A 70 14.71 -11.53 14.09
N ASN A 71 14.96 -12.78 14.47
CA ASN A 71 16.28 -13.20 14.93
C ASN A 71 17.23 -13.37 13.74
N THR A 72 16.72 -13.89 12.62
CA THR A 72 17.50 -14.05 11.39
C THR A 72 17.98 -12.69 10.87
N VAL A 73 17.10 -11.69 10.88
CA VAL A 73 17.44 -10.31 10.51
C VAL A 73 18.54 -9.75 11.41
N LYS A 74 18.48 -10.02 12.72
CA LYS A 74 19.50 -9.58 13.67
C LYS A 74 20.87 -10.21 13.37
N GLU A 75 20.92 -11.51 13.10
CA GLU A 75 22.15 -12.20 12.72
C GLU A 75 22.71 -11.67 11.39
N LEU A 76 21.84 -11.54 10.38
CA LEU A 76 22.21 -11.02 9.07
C LEU A 76 22.65 -9.56 9.09
N ALA A 77 22.28 -8.77 10.10
CA ALA A 77 22.77 -7.40 10.23
C ALA A 77 24.29 -7.33 10.47
N THR A 78 24.89 -8.38 11.04
CA THR A 78 26.33 -8.47 11.32
C THR A 78 27.13 -9.16 10.22
N TRP A 79 26.46 -9.89 9.33
CA TRP A 79 27.10 -10.61 8.22
C TRP A 79 27.47 -9.66 7.07
N ASP A 80 28.69 -9.80 6.55
CA ASP A 80 29.10 -9.07 5.34
C ASP A 80 28.54 -9.74 4.08
N GLY A 81 27.43 -9.19 3.58
CA GLY A 81 26.80 -9.63 2.35
C GLY A 81 27.65 -9.45 1.09
N GLY A 82 28.70 -8.63 1.13
CA GLY A 82 29.67 -8.49 0.04
C GLY A 82 30.68 -9.63 -0.04
N SER A 83 30.83 -10.41 1.03
CA SER A 83 31.73 -11.56 1.08
C SER A 83 31.27 -12.71 0.17
N GLN A 84 32.20 -13.61 -0.16
CA GLN A 84 31.93 -14.89 -0.84
C GLN A 84 31.54 -16.01 0.14
N GLU A 85 31.41 -15.69 1.43
CA GLU A 85 31.13 -16.65 2.48
C GLU A 85 29.65 -16.65 2.85
N LEU A 86 29.09 -17.85 3.04
CA LEU A 86 27.73 -17.99 3.53
C LEU A 86 27.60 -17.42 4.96
N PRO A 87 26.40 -17.00 5.37
CA PRO A 87 26.16 -16.54 6.73
C PRO A 87 26.62 -17.54 7.79
N PRO A 88 26.99 -17.06 8.99
CA PRO A 88 27.41 -17.92 10.09
C PRO A 88 26.31 -18.94 10.47
N GLN A 89 26.70 -20.02 11.13
CA GLN A 89 25.74 -21.06 11.58
C GLN A 89 24.63 -20.48 12.47
N SER A 90 24.92 -19.43 13.25
CA SER A 90 23.93 -18.70 14.05
C SER A 90 22.80 -18.10 13.21
N ALA A 91 23.08 -17.66 11.97
CA ALA A 91 22.06 -17.13 11.06
C ALA A 91 21.13 -18.25 10.53
N PHE A 92 21.68 -19.44 10.27
CA PHE A 92 20.89 -20.62 9.89
C PHE A 92 20.06 -21.14 11.07
N GLU A 93 20.61 -21.13 12.28
CA GLU A 93 19.89 -21.43 13.51
C GLU A 93 18.71 -20.48 13.72
N ALA A 94 18.97 -19.17 13.63
CA ALA A 94 17.93 -18.15 13.77
C ALA A 94 16.84 -18.33 12.70
N LEU A 95 17.23 -18.63 11.45
CA LEU A 95 16.31 -18.94 10.36
C LEU A 95 15.46 -20.17 10.66
N TYR A 96 16.04 -21.23 11.22
CA TYR A 96 15.30 -22.44 11.58
C TYR A 96 14.14 -22.12 12.51
N PHE A 97 14.43 -21.47 13.64
CA PHE A 97 13.41 -21.18 14.66
C PHE A 97 12.41 -20.10 14.23
N ASP A 98 12.84 -19.08 13.49
CA ASP A 98 11.93 -18.09 12.94
C ASP A 98 11.00 -18.68 11.87
N MET A 99 11.55 -19.46 10.94
CA MET A 99 10.78 -20.11 9.88
C MET A 99 9.83 -21.17 10.44
N PHE A 100 10.23 -21.90 11.49
CA PHE A 100 9.39 -22.89 12.14
C PHE A 100 8.15 -22.25 12.75
N ALA A 101 8.32 -21.20 13.58
CA ALA A 101 7.20 -20.45 14.13
C ALA A 101 6.32 -19.83 13.01
N ALA A 102 6.94 -19.27 11.97
CA ALA A 102 6.21 -18.76 10.81
C ALA A 102 5.48 -19.86 10.01
N THR A 103 5.92 -21.11 10.10
CA THR A 103 5.28 -22.27 9.47
C THR A 103 4.04 -22.70 10.24
N GLU A 104 4.17 -22.86 11.55
CA GLU A 104 3.07 -23.17 12.46
C GLU A 104 1.92 -22.15 12.34
N LEU A 105 2.27 -20.86 12.23
CA LEU A 105 1.30 -19.77 12.06
C LEU A 105 0.89 -19.53 10.59
N LYS A 106 1.40 -20.33 9.63
CA LYS A 106 1.13 -20.22 8.18
C LYS A 106 1.52 -18.87 7.56
N ARG A 107 2.48 -18.16 8.16
CA ARG A 107 2.98 -16.83 7.72
C ARG A 107 4.19 -16.91 6.79
N HIS A 108 4.95 -18.00 6.80
CA HIS A 108 6.14 -18.19 5.95
C HIS A 108 5.88 -18.00 4.44
N THR A 109 4.70 -18.41 3.95
CA THR A 109 4.34 -18.27 2.53
C THR A 109 4.12 -16.82 2.10
N ARG A 110 3.67 -15.95 3.02
CA ARG A 110 3.53 -14.51 2.79
C ARG A 110 4.88 -13.86 2.56
N LEU A 111 5.86 -14.18 3.42
CA LEU A 111 7.24 -13.72 3.25
C LEU A 111 7.84 -14.23 1.94
N GLY A 112 7.73 -15.53 1.67
CA GLY A 112 8.23 -16.11 0.42
C GLY A 112 7.62 -15.46 -0.83
N THR A 113 6.31 -15.17 -0.82
CA THR A 113 5.62 -14.45 -1.92
C THR A 113 6.14 -13.03 -2.08
N ARG A 114 6.37 -12.32 -0.97
CA ARG A 114 6.91 -10.96 -0.99
C ARG A 114 8.33 -10.91 -1.56
N LEU A 115 9.20 -11.82 -1.13
CA LEU A 115 10.59 -11.86 -1.62
C LEU A 115 10.68 -12.38 -3.06
N ASN A 116 9.66 -13.09 -3.55
CA ASN A 116 9.61 -13.58 -4.92
C ASN A 116 9.48 -12.47 -5.98
N TYR A 117 9.04 -11.27 -5.59
CA TYR A 117 9.10 -10.09 -6.47
C TYR A 117 10.55 -9.66 -6.73
N GLU A 118 11.44 -9.93 -5.78
CA GLU A 118 12.85 -9.51 -5.82
C GLU A 118 13.73 -10.61 -6.43
N LYS A 119 13.50 -11.88 -6.07
CA LYS A 119 14.18 -13.05 -6.64
C LYS A 119 13.19 -14.16 -6.95
N THR A 120 13.06 -14.49 -8.23
CA THR A 120 12.23 -15.61 -8.70
C THR A 120 12.65 -16.91 -8.03
N GLY A 121 11.69 -17.72 -7.58
CA GLY A 121 11.94 -19.03 -6.97
C GLY A 121 11.93 -19.01 -5.45
N ILE A 122 12.14 -17.85 -4.80
CA ILE A 122 12.12 -17.74 -3.33
C ILE A 122 10.78 -18.22 -2.74
N SER A 123 9.65 -17.96 -3.39
CA SER A 123 8.35 -18.44 -2.87
C SER A 123 8.30 -19.97 -2.78
N SER A 124 8.88 -20.67 -3.76
CA SER A 124 8.96 -22.14 -3.75
C SER A 124 9.88 -22.61 -2.64
N LEU A 125 11.05 -21.97 -2.49
CA LEU A 125 12.03 -22.28 -1.45
C LEU A 125 11.42 -22.22 -0.05
N PHE A 126 10.71 -21.14 0.27
CA PHE A 126 10.02 -20.96 1.56
C PHE A 126 8.90 -22.00 1.76
N ARG A 127 8.09 -22.27 0.73
CA ARG A 127 7.03 -23.29 0.81
C ARG A 127 7.58 -24.71 0.99
N GLN A 128 8.67 -25.05 0.31
CA GLN A 128 9.33 -26.35 0.46
C GLN A 128 9.93 -26.51 1.84
N SER A 129 10.60 -25.47 2.34
CA SER A 129 11.15 -25.43 3.68
C SER A 129 10.07 -25.62 4.74
N GLY A 130 8.98 -24.84 4.68
CA GLY A 130 7.85 -25.01 5.60
C GLY A 130 7.23 -26.41 5.59
N ARG A 131 7.27 -27.15 4.48
CA ARG A 131 6.77 -28.54 4.44
C ARG A 131 7.70 -29.57 5.09
N LYS A 132 9.01 -29.28 5.16
CA LYS A 132 10.05 -30.23 5.58
C LYS A 132 10.72 -29.87 6.91
N LEU A 133 10.49 -28.69 7.46
CA LEU A 133 11.15 -28.24 8.70
C LEU A 133 10.80 -29.08 9.94
N ASP A 134 9.69 -29.82 9.90
CA ASP A 134 9.33 -30.81 10.91
C ASP A 134 10.22 -32.05 10.89
N ASP A 135 10.78 -32.41 9.73
CA ASP A 135 11.49 -33.68 9.55
C ASP A 135 12.75 -33.78 10.42
N PRO A 136 13.64 -32.76 10.47
CA PRO A 136 14.75 -32.75 11.43
C PRO A 136 14.28 -32.90 12.87
N GLY A 137 13.21 -32.20 13.27
CA GLY A 137 12.70 -32.28 14.63
C GLY A 137 12.10 -33.65 14.99
N LYS A 138 11.51 -34.37 14.02
CA LYS A 138 11.11 -35.78 14.20
C LYS A 138 12.32 -36.68 14.44
N ASP A 139 13.42 -36.45 13.72
CA ASP A 139 14.65 -37.24 13.87
C ASP A 139 15.27 -36.99 15.25
N TYR A 140 15.37 -35.73 15.69
CA TYR A 140 15.82 -35.39 17.04
C TYR A 140 14.90 -35.93 18.14
N ARG A 141 13.58 -35.83 17.96
CA ARG A 141 12.62 -36.43 18.89
C ARG A 141 12.81 -37.94 19.02
N LYS A 142 13.09 -38.64 17.91
CA LYS A 142 13.38 -40.08 17.91
C LYS A 142 14.70 -40.39 18.60
N ALA A 143 15.76 -39.62 18.32
CA ALA A 143 17.07 -39.80 18.93
C ALA A 143 17.03 -39.57 20.46
N LEU A 144 16.46 -38.44 20.90
CA LEU A 144 16.28 -38.13 22.32
C LEU A 144 15.35 -39.15 23.00
N GLY A 145 14.27 -39.56 22.32
CA GLY A 145 13.32 -40.56 22.82
C GLY A 145 13.90 -41.97 22.98
N ALA A 146 14.95 -42.31 22.23
CA ALA A 146 15.67 -43.56 22.37
C ALA A 146 16.54 -43.61 23.64
N VAL A 147 17.00 -42.44 24.12
CA VAL A 147 17.70 -42.30 25.40
C VAL A 147 16.72 -42.34 26.55
N THR A 148 15.63 -41.57 26.46
CA THR A 148 14.59 -41.53 27.48
C THR A 148 13.20 -41.34 26.87
N SER A 149 12.31 -42.31 27.10
CA SER A 149 10.94 -42.26 26.57
C SER A 149 10.13 -41.09 27.12
N ASP A 150 10.53 -40.54 28.27
CA ASP A 150 9.83 -39.45 28.96
C ASP A 150 9.86 -38.14 28.18
N ILE A 151 10.89 -37.90 27.36
CA ILE A 151 11.00 -36.68 26.56
C ILE A 151 9.90 -36.56 25.50
N THR A 152 9.23 -37.66 25.16
CA THR A 152 8.10 -37.67 24.22
C THR A 152 6.77 -37.27 24.85
N LYS A 153 6.71 -37.20 26.19
CA LYS A 153 5.49 -36.89 26.95
C LYS A 153 5.36 -35.38 27.15
N SER A 154 4.18 -34.83 26.85
CA SER A 154 3.90 -33.39 27.01
C SER A 154 4.03 -32.89 28.45
N ALA A 155 3.62 -33.71 29.43
CA ALA A 155 3.74 -33.38 30.85
C ALA A 155 5.21 -33.19 31.30
N THR A 156 6.13 -34.01 30.78
CA THR A 156 7.56 -33.91 31.08
C THR A 156 8.11 -32.54 30.70
N TRP A 157 7.74 -32.01 29.53
CA TRP A 157 8.18 -30.69 29.11
C TRP A 157 7.60 -29.57 29.97
N LEU A 158 6.33 -29.69 30.37
CA LEU A 158 5.70 -28.69 31.23
C LEU A 158 6.40 -28.62 32.58
N GLU A 159 6.68 -29.78 33.18
CA GLU A 159 7.41 -29.89 34.44
C GLU A 159 8.86 -29.41 34.32
N LEU A 160 9.54 -29.80 33.24
CA LEU A 160 10.92 -29.38 32.96
C LEU A 160 11.02 -27.86 32.82
N ILE A 161 10.22 -27.25 31.94
CA ILE A 161 10.29 -25.80 31.70
C ILE A 161 9.77 -25.00 32.90
N SER A 162 8.80 -25.54 33.65
CA SER A 162 8.37 -24.93 34.90
C SER A 162 9.46 -24.98 35.98
N GLY A 163 10.40 -25.93 35.92
CA GLY A 163 11.46 -26.07 36.91
C GLY A 163 10.93 -26.31 38.33
N ALA A 164 11.79 -26.10 39.34
CA ALA A 164 11.39 -26.28 40.74
C ALA A 164 10.30 -25.27 41.16
N SER A 165 9.49 -25.63 42.16
CA SER A 165 8.37 -24.80 42.61
C SER A 165 8.82 -23.45 43.20
N ASP A 166 9.98 -23.45 43.85
CA ASP A 166 10.65 -22.31 44.48
C ASP A 166 11.55 -21.49 43.55
N ALA A 167 11.79 -21.97 42.32
CA ALA A 167 12.63 -21.26 41.34
C ALA A 167 12.00 -19.93 40.90
N ALA A 168 12.86 -18.94 40.64
CA ALA A 168 12.44 -17.64 40.11
C ALA A 168 11.77 -17.80 38.73
N ARG A 169 10.78 -16.96 38.43
CA ARG A 169 9.97 -17.06 37.20
C ARG A 169 10.42 -16.05 36.14
N SER A 170 10.49 -16.48 34.88
CA SER A 170 10.91 -15.62 33.76
C SER A 170 9.72 -14.96 33.06
N ALA A 171 9.11 -13.97 33.72
CA ALA A 171 8.13 -13.09 33.08
C ALA A 171 8.64 -12.39 31.80
N PRO A 172 9.93 -11.96 31.71
CA PRO A 172 10.46 -11.34 30.50
C PRO A 172 10.40 -12.25 29.26
N LEU A 173 10.68 -13.55 29.40
CA LEU A 173 10.63 -14.49 28.27
C LEU A 173 9.21 -14.61 27.71
N VAL A 174 8.22 -14.78 28.59
CA VAL A 174 6.80 -14.85 28.21
C VAL A 174 6.36 -13.58 27.49
N ALA A 175 6.73 -12.40 28.01
CA ALA A 175 6.44 -11.13 27.37
C ALA A 175 7.06 -11.03 25.97
N SER A 176 8.34 -11.40 25.83
CA SER A 176 9.03 -11.35 24.53
C SER A 176 8.43 -12.31 23.49
N GLN A 177 8.07 -13.53 23.88
CA GLN A 177 7.50 -14.51 22.95
C GLN A 177 6.06 -14.13 22.59
N ARG A 178 5.29 -13.60 23.54
CA ARG A 178 3.94 -13.06 23.27
C ARG A 178 4.00 -11.93 22.26
N GLN A 179 4.93 -11.00 22.42
CA GLN A 179 5.12 -9.90 21.46
C GLN A 179 5.52 -10.44 20.09
N ARG A 180 6.53 -11.32 20.02
CA ARG A 180 6.99 -11.95 18.77
C ARG A 180 5.85 -12.63 18.02
N LEU A 181 5.08 -13.49 18.68
CA LEU A 181 3.96 -14.20 18.06
C LEU A 181 2.83 -13.25 17.66
N SER A 182 2.56 -12.20 18.46
CA SER A 182 1.53 -11.22 18.12
C SER A 182 1.89 -10.42 16.87
N THR A 183 3.16 -10.04 16.73
CA THR A 183 3.70 -9.37 15.54
C THR A 183 3.72 -10.29 14.33
N LEU A 184 4.11 -11.56 14.50
CA LEU A 184 4.14 -12.56 13.43
C LEU A 184 2.73 -12.85 12.85
N ASP A 185 1.72 -12.97 13.71
CA ASP A 185 0.35 -13.32 13.32
C ASP A 185 -0.57 -12.11 13.03
N ASP A 186 -0.05 -10.88 13.09
CA ASP A 186 -0.85 -9.64 13.02
C ASP A 186 -2.04 -9.64 14.02
N ARG A 187 -1.91 -10.32 15.16
CA ARG A 187 -2.99 -10.53 16.14
C ARG A 187 -2.49 -10.35 17.56
N GLN A 188 -3.19 -9.54 18.36
CA GLN A 188 -2.87 -9.39 19.77
C GLN A 188 -3.23 -10.67 20.56
N ILE A 189 -2.22 -11.37 21.09
CA ILE A 189 -2.42 -12.49 22.01
C ILE A 189 -2.69 -11.95 23.41
N LYS A 190 -3.84 -12.31 23.98
CA LYS A 190 -4.31 -11.86 25.29
C LYS A 190 -4.42 -13.04 26.25
N GLY A 191 -4.31 -12.76 27.55
CA GLY A 191 -4.39 -13.76 28.61
C GLY A 191 -3.02 -14.14 29.17
N ASP A 192 -3.09 -14.90 30.26
CA ASP A 192 -1.94 -15.39 31.01
C ASP A 192 -1.79 -16.89 30.81
N LEU A 193 -0.54 -17.33 30.72
CA LEU A 193 -0.21 -18.73 30.54
C LEU A 193 -0.46 -19.49 31.85
N SER A 194 -0.97 -20.72 31.77
CA SER A 194 -1.25 -21.58 32.93
C SER A 194 -0.01 -21.91 33.77
N PHE A 195 1.18 -21.74 33.23
CA PHE A 195 2.46 -21.90 33.93
C PHE A 195 3.41 -20.75 33.61
N SER A 196 4.52 -20.67 34.35
CA SER A 196 5.59 -19.71 34.09
C SER A 196 6.95 -20.39 34.03
N PRO A 197 7.75 -20.18 32.95
CA PRO A 197 9.07 -20.77 32.80
C PRO A 197 10.00 -20.41 33.97
N SER A 198 10.76 -21.39 34.47
CA SER A 198 11.80 -21.17 35.47
C SER A 198 12.97 -20.38 34.89
N ALA A 199 13.46 -19.37 35.62
CA ALA A 199 14.63 -18.59 35.24
C ALA A 199 15.89 -19.44 35.13
N ASP A 200 16.04 -20.45 36.00
CA ASP A 200 17.19 -21.35 35.98
C ASP A 200 17.20 -22.22 34.72
N ILE A 201 16.03 -22.70 34.29
CA ILE A 201 15.89 -23.45 33.03
C ILE A 201 16.06 -22.54 31.83
N VAL A 202 15.60 -21.30 31.88
CA VAL A 202 15.84 -20.33 30.81
C VAL A 202 17.33 -20.02 30.64
N GLN A 203 18.12 -20.09 31.72
CA GLN A 203 19.58 -19.96 31.65
C GLN A 203 20.26 -21.26 31.18
N LEU A 204 19.80 -22.41 31.66
CA LEU A 204 20.39 -23.71 31.34
C LEU A 204 20.08 -24.18 29.91
N LEU A 205 18.82 -24.02 29.48
CA LEU A 205 18.28 -24.48 28.19
C LEU A 205 17.57 -23.32 27.47
N PRO A 206 18.31 -22.27 27.06
CA PRO A 206 17.72 -21.04 26.55
C PRO A 206 16.91 -21.23 25.27
N ARG A 207 17.35 -22.09 24.34
CA ARG A 207 16.66 -22.33 23.07
C ARG A 207 15.39 -23.14 23.32
N ALA A 208 15.47 -24.23 24.07
CA ALA A 208 14.34 -25.10 24.38
C ALA A 208 13.27 -24.36 25.18
N ALA A 209 13.67 -23.56 26.16
CA ALA A 209 12.73 -22.73 26.93
C ALA A 209 12.03 -21.70 26.05
N ARG A 210 12.75 -21.06 25.11
CA ARG A 210 12.17 -20.10 24.16
C ARG A 210 11.13 -20.75 23.25
N GLU A 211 11.50 -21.84 22.59
CA GLU A 211 10.62 -22.53 21.64
C GLU A 211 9.40 -23.16 22.33
N TYR A 212 9.59 -23.77 23.50
CA TYR A 212 8.48 -24.33 24.28
C TYR A 212 7.52 -23.25 24.78
N THR A 213 8.05 -22.09 25.22
CA THR A 213 7.20 -20.96 25.63
C THR A 213 6.38 -20.42 24.45
N ALA A 214 6.96 -20.34 23.26
CA ALA A 214 6.22 -19.94 22.05
C ALA A 214 5.11 -20.95 21.70
N PHE A 215 5.44 -22.25 21.71
CA PHE A 215 4.47 -23.33 21.54
C PHE A 215 3.32 -23.23 22.56
N ALA A 216 3.64 -23.05 23.84
CA ALA A 216 2.67 -23.01 24.91
C ALA A 216 1.72 -21.80 24.80
N LEU A 217 2.27 -20.61 24.54
CA LEU A 217 1.48 -19.40 24.31
C LEU A 217 0.49 -19.57 23.17
N TYR A 218 0.93 -20.14 22.05
CA TYR A 218 0.06 -20.37 20.90
C TYR A 218 -0.99 -21.44 21.20
N THR A 219 -0.57 -22.57 21.77
CA THR A 219 -1.44 -23.71 22.08
C THR A 219 -2.54 -23.35 23.08
N GLU A 220 -2.20 -22.63 24.14
CA GLU A 220 -3.16 -22.30 25.21
C GLU A 220 -4.03 -21.10 24.84
N LEU A 221 -3.41 -19.99 24.38
CA LEU A 221 -4.11 -18.71 24.23
C LEU A 221 -4.70 -18.49 22.83
N VAL A 222 -4.23 -19.23 21.82
CA VAL A 222 -4.75 -19.14 20.44
C VAL A 222 -5.61 -20.35 20.10
N ASP A 223 -5.08 -21.55 20.34
CA ASP A 223 -5.76 -22.82 20.05
C ASP A 223 -6.76 -23.25 21.14
N GLY A 224 -6.66 -22.71 22.36
CA GLY A 224 -7.53 -23.08 23.48
C GLY A 224 -7.31 -24.51 23.99
N LYS A 225 -6.12 -25.07 23.77
CA LYS A 225 -5.76 -26.45 24.12
C LYS A 225 -4.92 -26.50 25.38
N ASP A 226 -5.03 -27.62 26.07
CA ASP A 226 -4.21 -27.96 27.23
C ASP A 226 -2.78 -28.31 26.79
N VAL A 227 -1.81 -27.49 27.19
CA VAL A 227 -0.38 -27.66 26.88
C VAL A 227 0.17 -28.97 27.46
N ALA A 228 -0.34 -29.43 28.60
CA ALA A 228 0.09 -30.68 29.24
C ALA A 228 -0.33 -31.93 28.45
N LYS A 229 -1.28 -31.79 27.51
CA LYS A 229 -1.81 -32.89 26.68
C LYS A 229 -1.50 -32.72 25.21
N THR A 230 -0.93 -31.58 24.82
CA THR A 230 -0.60 -31.29 23.43
C THR A 230 0.87 -31.54 23.19
N LYS A 231 1.19 -32.28 22.13
CA LYS A 231 2.57 -32.57 21.76
C LYS A 231 3.31 -31.26 21.43
N PRO A 232 4.51 -31.02 21.97
CA PRO A 232 5.33 -29.86 21.62
C PRO A 232 5.66 -29.81 20.13
N TRP A 233 5.90 -28.60 19.63
CA TRP A 233 6.46 -28.38 18.29
C TRP A 233 7.76 -29.17 18.09
N GLU A 234 7.99 -29.65 16.87
CA GLU A 234 9.19 -30.42 16.55
C GLU A 234 10.47 -29.57 16.73
N SER A 235 10.38 -28.23 16.61
CA SER A 235 11.48 -27.31 16.90
C SER A 235 11.98 -27.37 18.35
N VAL A 236 11.14 -27.74 19.31
CA VAL A 236 11.50 -27.83 20.73
C VAL A 236 12.56 -28.92 20.95
N TYR A 237 12.47 -30.03 20.21
CA TYR A 237 13.44 -31.13 20.30
C TYR A 237 14.78 -30.76 19.67
N VAL A 238 14.75 -30.03 18.55
CA VAL A 238 15.97 -29.48 17.93
C VAL A 238 16.64 -28.47 18.85
N ALA A 239 15.84 -27.60 19.48
CA ALA A 239 16.33 -26.62 20.44
C ALA A 239 16.98 -27.27 21.66
N LEU A 240 16.39 -28.34 22.19
CA LEU A 240 16.99 -29.09 23.30
C LEU A 240 18.30 -29.77 22.89
N ALA A 241 18.36 -30.41 21.73
CA ALA A 241 19.61 -31.01 21.25
C ALA A 241 20.73 -29.96 21.11
N ALA A 242 20.40 -28.75 20.63
CA ALA A 242 21.35 -27.64 20.53
C ALA A 242 21.75 -27.06 21.90
N ASP A 243 20.85 -27.04 22.89
CA ASP A 243 21.22 -26.59 24.24
C ASP A 243 22.07 -27.64 24.97
N LEU A 244 21.78 -28.93 24.81
CA LEU A 244 22.52 -30.01 25.47
C LEU A 244 23.99 -30.11 25.02
N SER A 245 24.33 -29.64 23.81
CA SER A 245 25.72 -29.59 23.36
C SER A 245 26.55 -28.53 24.09
N ASP A 246 25.88 -27.50 24.64
CA ASP A 246 26.53 -26.33 25.25
C ASP A 246 26.36 -26.30 26.78
N ALA A 247 25.35 -26.99 27.32
CA ALA A 247 24.88 -26.84 28.69
C ALA A 247 25.63 -27.73 29.70
N ASP A 248 26.05 -27.14 30.82
CA ASP A 248 26.48 -27.89 32.01
C ASP A 248 25.29 -28.18 32.93
N VAL A 249 24.76 -29.40 32.83
CA VAL A 249 23.60 -29.87 33.61
C VAL A 249 23.97 -30.46 34.97
N SER A 250 25.27 -30.52 35.33
CA SER A 250 25.73 -31.20 36.55
C SER A 250 25.19 -30.57 37.83
N GLY A 251 25.07 -29.24 37.85
CA GLY A 251 24.56 -28.46 38.99
C GLY A 251 23.03 -28.35 39.07
N TYR A 252 22.29 -28.88 38.10
CA TYR A 252 20.84 -28.77 38.07
C TYR A 252 20.16 -29.84 38.94
N ASN A 253 19.30 -29.41 39.86
CA ASN A 253 18.59 -30.25 40.84
C ASN A 253 17.06 -30.18 40.72
N GLY A 254 16.53 -29.52 39.69
CA GLY A 254 15.08 -29.40 39.49
C GLY A 254 14.44 -30.65 38.87
N PRO A 255 13.16 -30.55 38.45
CA PRO A 255 12.45 -31.63 37.76
C PRO A 255 13.24 -32.18 36.58
N HIS A 256 13.22 -33.51 36.42
CA HIS A 256 13.88 -34.23 35.33
C HIS A 256 15.40 -34.03 35.24
N ALA A 257 16.08 -33.67 36.34
CA ALA A 257 17.54 -33.48 36.35
C ALA A 257 18.32 -34.73 35.92
N GLN A 258 17.90 -35.92 36.34
CA GLN A 258 18.55 -37.16 35.92
C GLN A 258 18.36 -37.42 34.42
N MET A 259 17.17 -37.16 33.89
CA MET A 259 16.89 -37.25 32.46
C MET A 259 17.81 -36.35 31.64
N LEU A 260 18.03 -35.11 32.08
CA LEU A 260 18.97 -34.21 31.41
C LEU A 260 20.41 -34.73 31.45
N ARG A 261 20.86 -35.26 32.59
CA ARG A 261 22.19 -35.89 32.72
C ARG A 261 22.35 -37.09 31.80
N ASP A 262 21.33 -37.95 31.69
CA ASP A 262 21.33 -39.11 30.81
C ASP A 262 21.38 -38.67 29.33
N LEU A 263 20.67 -37.60 28.97
CA LEU A 263 20.70 -37.02 27.63
C LEU A 263 22.05 -36.40 27.26
N VAL A 264 22.70 -35.68 28.18
CA VAL A 264 24.07 -35.17 27.97
C VAL A 264 25.06 -36.33 27.86
N ALA A 265 24.94 -37.36 28.70
CA ALA A 265 25.80 -38.54 28.66
C ALA A 265 25.65 -39.37 27.37
N ALA A 266 24.48 -39.31 26.73
CA ALA A 266 24.21 -39.96 25.45
C ALA A 266 24.84 -39.25 24.25
N ASP A 267 25.38 -38.04 24.43
CA ASP A 267 26.11 -37.27 23.40
C ASP A 267 25.36 -37.16 22.07
N VAL A 268 24.08 -36.77 22.14
CA VAL A 268 23.25 -36.59 20.95
C VAL A 268 23.85 -35.47 20.10
N THR A 269 24.16 -35.79 18.84
CA THR A 269 24.83 -34.87 17.91
C THR A 269 24.10 -33.53 17.80
N ALA A 270 24.84 -32.43 17.91
CA ALA A 270 24.28 -31.10 17.79
C ALA A 270 23.72 -30.83 16.38
N PRO A 271 22.63 -30.04 16.24
CA PRO A 271 22.09 -29.70 14.94
C PRO A 271 23.04 -28.87 14.07
N ASP A 272 23.37 -29.40 12.89
CA ASP A 272 23.93 -28.60 11.79
C ASP A 272 22.79 -27.91 11.03
N PHE A 273 22.45 -26.70 11.48
CA PHE A 273 21.39 -25.91 10.86
C PHE A 273 21.67 -25.56 9.40
N ARG A 274 22.94 -25.47 8.99
CA ARG A 274 23.28 -25.23 7.58
C ARG A 274 22.95 -26.47 6.76
N ALA A 275 23.39 -27.64 7.20
CA ALA A 275 23.07 -28.91 6.55
C ALA A 275 21.55 -29.14 6.44
N ILE A 276 20.81 -28.89 7.52
CA ILE A 276 19.34 -29.00 7.54
C ILE A 276 18.70 -28.22 6.37
N PHE A 277 19.10 -26.97 6.17
CA PHE A 277 18.54 -26.15 5.10
C PHE A 277 19.03 -26.58 3.71
N THR A 278 20.31 -26.92 3.54
CA THR A 278 20.84 -27.35 2.24
C THR A 278 20.31 -28.71 1.80
N ASP A 279 19.97 -29.60 2.73
CA ASP A 279 19.35 -30.90 2.46
C ASP A 279 17.87 -30.75 2.08
N ILE A 280 17.17 -29.78 2.68
CA ILE A 280 15.81 -29.41 2.29
C ILE A 280 15.78 -28.90 0.86
N ASP A 281 16.66 -27.94 0.54
CA ASP A 281 16.82 -27.33 -0.77
C ASP A 281 18.21 -26.68 -0.91
N LYS A 282 18.94 -27.04 -1.97
CA LYS A 282 20.28 -26.54 -2.28
C LYS A 282 20.35 -25.01 -2.44
N ASP A 283 19.24 -24.34 -2.76
CA ASP A 283 19.21 -22.88 -2.96
C ASP A 283 19.41 -22.09 -1.65
N TRP A 284 19.31 -22.74 -0.48
CA TRP A 284 19.77 -22.17 0.79
C TRP A 284 21.30 -22.06 0.90
N GLY A 285 22.03 -22.83 0.09
CA GLY A 285 23.47 -22.71 -0.09
C GLY A 285 23.88 -21.61 -1.08
N ALA A 286 22.92 -20.88 -1.67
CA ALA A 286 23.22 -19.79 -2.60
C ALA A 286 23.33 -18.44 -1.87
N LEU A 287 24.46 -17.76 -2.03
CA LEU A 287 24.72 -16.43 -1.47
C LEU A 287 23.62 -15.42 -1.84
N GLU A 288 23.13 -15.46 -3.08
CA GLU A 288 22.08 -14.57 -3.54
C GLU A 288 20.81 -14.65 -2.69
N THR A 289 20.42 -15.84 -2.22
CA THR A 289 19.23 -16.03 -1.37
C THR A 289 19.37 -15.21 -0.09
N TRP A 290 20.52 -15.30 0.56
CA TRP A 290 20.81 -14.59 1.81
C TRP A 290 20.97 -13.09 1.60
N ARG A 291 21.65 -12.67 0.52
CA ARG A 291 21.76 -11.26 0.11
C ARG A 291 20.39 -10.64 -0.16
N THR A 292 19.48 -11.38 -0.80
CA THR A 292 18.09 -10.92 -1.02
C THR A 292 17.35 -10.75 0.31
N ILE A 293 17.48 -11.69 1.25
CA ILE A 293 16.86 -11.55 2.57
C ILE A 293 17.42 -10.30 3.28
N GLN A 294 18.75 -10.19 3.40
CA GLN A 294 19.46 -9.09 4.07
C GLN A 294 19.13 -7.72 3.48
N THR A 295 19.17 -7.58 2.15
CA THR A 295 18.88 -6.31 1.43
C THR A 295 17.50 -5.76 1.76
N HIS A 296 16.58 -6.67 2.06
CA HIS A 296 15.20 -6.39 2.36
C HIS A 296 14.82 -6.64 3.82
N SER A 297 15.80 -6.74 4.73
CA SER A 297 15.56 -6.88 6.16
C SER A 297 15.26 -5.56 6.87
N LYS A 298 15.62 -4.41 6.28
CA LYS A 298 15.40 -3.10 6.90
C LYS A 298 13.89 -2.76 6.96
N PRO A 299 13.42 -2.14 8.07
CA PRO A 299 12.02 -1.74 8.24
C PRO A 299 11.59 -0.66 7.24
N TYR A 300 12.55 0.08 6.68
CA TYR A 300 12.31 1.04 5.61
C TYR A 300 13.03 0.63 4.32
N THR A 301 12.36 0.82 3.19
CA THR A 301 12.87 0.46 1.87
C THR A 301 12.50 1.50 0.81
N SER A 302 13.44 1.78 -0.09
CA SER A 302 13.16 2.47 -1.36
C SER A 302 12.69 1.53 -2.47
N GLY A 303 12.68 0.21 -2.22
CA GLY A 303 12.43 -0.82 -3.23
C GLY A 303 11.08 -0.69 -3.92
N TYR A 304 10.02 -0.29 -3.22
CA TYR A 304 8.71 -0.08 -3.85
C TYR A 304 8.70 1.10 -4.81
N PHE A 305 9.38 2.19 -4.49
CA PHE A 305 9.53 3.33 -5.41
C PHE A 305 10.38 2.99 -6.62
N LEU A 306 11.48 2.25 -6.43
CA LEU A 306 12.29 1.74 -7.53
C LEU A 306 11.46 0.83 -8.45
N ASN A 307 10.72 -0.12 -7.86
CA ASN A 307 9.82 -1.00 -8.61
C ASN A 307 8.76 -0.21 -9.39
N ALA A 308 8.20 0.84 -8.80
CA ALA A 308 7.20 1.69 -9.45
C ALA A 308 7.72 2.43 -10.70
N ILE A 309 9.04 2.60 -10.84
CA ILE A 309 9.71 3.20 -12.00
C ILE A 309 10.49 2.18 -12.83
N ASP A 310 10.08 0.90 -12.80
CA ASP A 310 10.71 -0.19 -13.55
C ASP A 310 12.19 -0.44 -13.18
N MET A 311 12.58 -0.14 -11.94
CA MET A 311 13.88 -0.45 -11.33
C MET A 311 13.74 -1.47 -10.18
N GLN A 312 14.84 -2.06 -9.73
CA GLN A 312 14.88 -2.98 -8.59
C GLN A 312 15.99 -2.61 -7.62
N LYS A 313 15.76 -2.89 -6.34
CA LYS A 313 16.77 -2.76 -5.29
C LYS A 313 17.56 -4.06 -5.23
N THR A 314 18.87 -3.98 -5.44
CA THR A 314 19.79 -5.12 -5.41
C THR A 314 20.89 -4.87 -4.38
N PRO A 315 21.66 -5.91 -3.99
CA PRO A 315 22.79 -5.74 -3.07
C PRO A 315 23.80 -4.68 -3.56
N GLU A 316 23.98 -4.57 -4.88
CA GLU A 316 24.89 -3.63 -5.54
C GLU A 316 24.29 -2.23 -5.73
N GLY A 317 23.00 -2.04 -5.40
CA GLY A 317 22.29 -0.76 -5.53
C GLY A 317 21.04 -0.84 -6.40
N ALA A 318 20.64 0.30 -6.96
CA ALA A 318 19.46 0.37 -7.83
C ALA A 318 19.84 -0.06 -9.26
N MET A 319 19.15 -1.06 -9.80
CA MET A 319 19.37 -1.56 -11.17
C MET A 319 18.06 -1.55 -11.95
N ALA A 320 18.12 -1.45 -13.29
CA ALA A 320 16.93 -1.55 -14.12
C ALA A 320 16.35 -2.98 -14.04
N GLN A 321 15.02 -3.09 -14.06
CA GLN A 321 14.36 -4.39 -14.22
C GLN A 321 14.64 -4.95 -15.63
N PRO A 322 14.61 -6.28 -15.82
CA PRO A 322 14.66 -6.89 -17.15
C PRO A 322 13.59 -6.32 -18.09
N GLU A 323 13.90 -6.14 -19.37
CA GLU A 323 13.03 -5.45 -20.35
C GLU A 323 11.60 -5.99 -20.42
N ASN A 324 11.44 -7.31 -20.23
CA ASN A 324 10.14 -7.97 -20.23
C ASN A 324 9.25 -7.61 -19.01
N LYS A 325 9.82 -7.05 -17.95
CA LYS A 325 9.12 -6.60 -16.75
C LYS A 325 8.89 -5.08 -16.69
N GLN A 326 9.53 -4.32 -17.59
CA GLN A 326 9.41 -2.85 -17.63
C GLN A 326 8.08 -2.41 -18.26
N ILE A 327 7.04 -2.31 -17.43
CA ILE A 327 5.67 -1.98 -17.85
C ILE A 327 5.10 -0.75 -17.15
N LEU A 328 5.59 -0.38 -15.97
CA LEU A 328 4.93 0.60 -15.11
C LEU A 328 5.16 2.04 -15.61
N VAL A 329 6.37 2.39 -16.02
CA VAL A 329 6.67 3.71 -16.62
C VAL A 329 5.89 3.91 -17.90
N LYS A 330 5.80 2.86 -18.75
CA LYS A 330 4.97 2.88 -19.97
C LYS A 330 3.51 3.13 -19.65
N LEU A 331 2.98 2.56 -18.56
CA LEU A 331 1.61 2.77 -18.11
C LEU A 331 1.39 4.18 -17.53
N PHE A 332 2.36 4.74 -16.80
CA PHE A 332 2.29 6.15 -16.34
C PHE A 332 2.18 7.12 -17.53
N ILE A 333 3.08 6.98 -18.51
CA ILE A 333 3.07 7.83 -19.72
C ILE A 333 1.75 7.65 -20.48
N ARG A 334 1.29 6.40 -20.64
CA ARG A 334 0.02 6.11 -21.30
C ARG A 334 -1.16 6.76 -20.57
N THR A 335 -1.24 6.63 -19.25
CA THR A 335 -2.29 7.27 -18.45
C THR A 335 -2.26 8.78 -18.64
N LEU A 336 -1.09 9.40 -18.59
CA LEU A 336 -0.96 10.85 -18.78
C LEU A 336 -1.46 11.29 -20.17
N ILE A 337 -1.00 10.63 -21.25
CA ILE A 337 -1.40 10.95 -22.63
C ILE A 337 -2.90 10.72 -22.82
N MET A 338 -3.42 9.57 -22.39
CA MET A 338 -4.84 9.23 -22.51
C MET A 338 -5.72 10.23 -21.76
N SER A 339 -5.34 10.60 -20.54
CA SER A 339 -6.05 11.61 -19.74
C SER A 339 -6.05 12.98 -20.40
N LEU A 340 -4.95 13.40 -21.03
CA LEU A 340 -4.89 14.64 -21.81
C LEU A 340 -5.79 14.59 -23.04
N ILE A 341 -5.81 13.45 -23.75
CA ILE A 341 -6.69 13.26 -24.91
C ILE A 341 -8.16 13.31 -24.48
N ILE A 342 -8.54 12.60 -23.42
CA ILE A 342 -9.91 12.59 -22.89
C ILE A 342 -10.32 14.01 -22.46
N MET A 343 -9.46 14.71 -21.72
CA MET A 343 -9.70 16.10 -21.33
C MET A 343 -9.90 17.00 -22.55
N GLY A 344 -9.04 16.89 -23.56
CA GLY A 344 -9.15 17.64 -24.81
C GLY A 344 -10.43 17.34 -25.58
N SER A 345 -10.81 16.07 -25.69
CA SER A 345 -12.08 15.63 -26.30
C SER A 345 -13.28 16.15 -25.54
N CYS A 346 -13.27 16.11 -24.20
CA CYS A 346 -14.31 16.72 -23.38
C CYS A 346 -14.39 18.23 -23.61
N ALA A 347 -13.27 18.96 -23.61
CA ALA A 347 -13.26 20.41 -23.84
C ALA A 347 -13.82 20.78 -25.21
N LEU A 348 -13.42 20.04 -26.24
CA LEU A 348 -13.88 20.24 -27.62
C LEU A 348 -15.39 20.05 -27.76
N LEU A 349 -15.94 19.00 -27.15
CA LEU A 349 -17.38 18.69 -27.21
C LEU A 349 -18.21 19.53 -26.24
N ALA A 350 -17.68 19.86 -25.07
CA ALA A 350 -18.38 20.62 -24.05
C ALA A 350 -18.51 22.10 -24.43
N TYR A 351 -17.52 22.67 -25.12
CA TYR A 351 -17.54 24.09 -25.51
C TYR A 351 -18.82 24.49 -26.25
N PRO A 352 -19.21 23.85 -27.38
CA PRO A 352 -20.42 24.22 -28.09
C PRO A 352 -21.68 24.00 -27.23
N VAL A 353 -21.73 22.93 -26.44
CA VAL A 353 -22.88 22.63 -25.57
C VAL A 353 -23.04 23.70 -24.48
N ALA A 354 -21.96 24.06 -23.79
CA ALA A 354 -21.95 25.10 -22.78
C ALA A 354 -22.29 26.48 -23.37
N TRP A 355 -21.77 26.78 -24.57
CA TRP A 355 -22.09 28.01 -25.29
C TRP A 355 -23.58 28.10 -25.65
N ILE A 356 -24.18 27.01 -26.13
CA ILE A 356 -25.63 26.94 -26.42
C ILE A 356 -26.43 27.14 -25.14
N LEU A 357 -26.09 26.43 -24.05
CA LEU A 357 -26.76 26.54 -22.76
C LEU A 357 -26.72 27.97 -22.21
N ALA A 358 -25.59 28.68 -22.37
CA ALA A 358 -25.41 30.04 -21.87
C ALA A 358 -26.18 31.10 -22.67
N ASN A 359 -26.51 30.84 -23.94
CA ASN A 359 -27.13 31.82 -24.83
C ASN A 359 -28.61 31.54 -25.14
N LEU A 360 -29.16 30.38 -24.75
CA LEU A 360 -30.56 30.04 -24.96
C LEU A 360 -31.48 30.67 -23.89
N PRO A 361 -32.78 30.87 -24.20
CA PRO A 361 -33.77 31.24 -23.18
C PRO A 361 -33.80 30.22 -22.04
N ALA A 362 -33.94 30.71 -20.80
CA ALA A 362 -33.83 29.91 -19.57
C ALA A 362 -34.61 28.59 -19.60
N ARG A 363 -35.84 28.57 -20.15
CA ARG A 363 -36.64 27.33 -20.29
C ARG A 363 -35.95 26.27 -21.13
N LYS A 364 -35.42 26.64 -22.30
CA LYS A 364 -34.73 25.71 -23.21
C LYS A 364 -33.38 25.29 -22.65
N ALA A 365 -32.65 26.21 -22.03
CA ALA A 365 -31.38 25.92 -21.35
C ALA A 365 -31.59 24.91 -20.21
N ASN A 366 -32.62 25.09 -19.39
CA ASN A 366 -32.93 24.15 -18.28
C ASN A 366 -33.28 22.75 -18.79
N ILE A 367 -34.02 22.61 -19.90
CA ILE A 367 -34.32 21.30 -20.49
C ILE A 367 -33.03 20.62 -20.99
N LEU A 368 -32.16 21.35 -21.69
CA LEU A 368 -30.88 20.81 -22.14
C LEU A 368 -29.97 20.45 -20.96
N MET A 369 -30.00 21.25 -19.89
CA MET A 369 -29.26 20.96 -18.66
C MET A 369 -29.73 19.65 -18.02
N ILE A 370 -31.03 19.35 -18.04
CA ILE A 370 -31.54 18.04 -17.57
C ILE A 370 -30.90 16.89 -18.35
N PHE A 371 -30.76 17.00 -19.68
CA PHE A 371 -30.08 15.97 -20.47
C PHE A 371 -28.59 15.83 -20.13
N VAL A 372 -27.91 16.94 -19.84
CA VAL A 372 -26.50 16.92 -19.38
C VAL A 372 -26.37 16.27 -18.00
N LEU A 373 -27.38 16.43 -17.14
CA LEU A 373 -27.39 15.88 -15.79
C LEU A 373 -27.91 14.44 -15.70
N LEU A 374 -28.69 13.98 -16.69
CA LEU A 374 -29.25 12.63 -16.76
C LEU A 374 -28.22 11.51 -16.48
N PRO A 375 -26.97 11.56 -17.00
CA PRO A 375 -25.97 10.54 -16.73
C PRO A 375 -25.65 10.36 -15.24
N PHE A 376 -25.80 11.40 -14.39
CA PHE A 376 -25.53 11.30 -12.95
C PHE A 376 -26.55 10.43 -12.21
N TRP A 377 -27.76 10.28 -12.72
CA TRP A 377 -28.80 9.44 -12.11
C TRP A 377 -28.65 7.96 -12.48
N THR A 378 -27.82 7.65 -13.47
CA THR A 378 -27.55 6.28 -13.90
C THR A 378 -26.26 5.75 -13.27
N SER A 379 -26.27 4.48 -12.87
CA SER A 379 -25.07 3.83 -12.32
C SER A 379 -23.91 3.86 -13.33
N LEU A 380 -22.71 4.16 -12.83
CA LEU A 380 -21.49 4.14 -13.62
C LEU A 380 -21.25 2.77 -14.28
N LEU A 381 -21.50 1.68 -13.56
CA LEU A 381 -21.30 0.33 -14.08
C LEU A 381 -22.25 0.05 -15.25
N VAL A 382 -23.51 0.44 -15.13
CA VAL A 382 -24.51 0.29 -16.19
C VAL A 382 -24.10 1.08 -17.44
N ARG A 383 -23.70 2.35 -17.28
CA ARG A 383 -23.20 3.17 -18.39
C ARG A 383 -21.97 2.55 -19.07
N THR A 384 -21.03 2.04 -18.28
CA THR A 384 -19.80 1.43 -18.80
C THR A 384 -20.09 0.13 -19.56
N SER A 385 -20.99 -0.71 -19.03
CA SER A 385 -21.43 -1.94 -19.70
C SER A 385 -22.20 -1.65 -20.99
N ALA A 386 -23.04 -0.60 -21.01
CA ALA A 386 -23.74 -0.16 -22.22
C ALA A 386 -22.74 0.26 -23.30
N TRP A 387 -21.73 1.08 -22.97
CA TRP A 387 -20.66 1.44 -23.89
C TRP A 387 -19.87 0.24 -24.40
N LYS A 388 -19.60 -0.74 -23.53
CA LYS A 388 -18.95 -2.00 -23.94
C LYS A 388 -19.75 -2.71 -25.04
N VAL A 389 -21.07 -2.83 -24.89
CA VAL A 389 -21.94 -3.46 -25.89
C VAL A 389 -22.04 -2.61 -27.16
N MET A 390 -22.20 -1.30 -27.04
CA MET A 390 -22.33 -0.40 -28.20
C MET A 390 -21.07 -0.37 -29.09
N LEU A 391 -19.88 -0.50 -28.48
CA LEU A 391 -18.58 -0.46 -29.17
C LEU A 391 -18.10 -1.85 -29.64
N GLN A 392 -18.86 -2.91 -29.42
CA GLN A 392 -18.54 -4.22 -29.98
C GLN A 392 -18.56 -4.19 -31.52
N GLN A 393 -17.90 -5.18 -32.16
CA GLN A 393 -17.90 -5.31 -33.62
C GLN A 393 -19.32 -5.48 -34.17
N GLN A 394 -20.17 -6.23 -33.47
CA GLN A 394 -21.60 -6.40 -33.73
C GLN A 394 -22.46 -5.47 -32.85
N GLY A 395 -21.88 -4.37 -32.39
CA GLY A 395 -22.58 -3.37 -31.58
C GLY A 395 -23.30 -2.35 -32.47
N VAL A 396 -24.25 -1.65 -31.85
CA VAL A 396 -25.13 -0.66 -32.51
C VAL A 396 -24.35 0.38 -33.31
N ILE A 397 -23.17 0.81 -32.85
CA ILE A 397 -22.37 1.83 -33.55
C ILE A 397 -21.85 1.28 -34.89
N ASN A 398 -21.30 0.07 -34.89
CA ASN A 398 -20.84 -0.56 -36.13
C ASN A 398 -22.02 -0.83 -37.08
N ASP A 399 -23.16 -1.30 -36.56
CA ASP A 399 -24.35 -1.55 -37.39
C ASP A 399 -24.82 -0.27 -38.11
N VAL A 400 -24.80 0.87 -37.42
CA VAL A 400 -25.14 2.16 -38.02
C VAL A 400 -24.10 2.60 -39.06
N LEU A 401 -22.80 2.36 -38.81
CA LEU A 401 -21.74 2.69 -39.78
C LEU A 401 -21.84 1.87 -41.06
N VAL A 402 -22.15 0.57 -40.93
CA VAL A 402 -22.41 -0.33 -42.06
C VAL A 402 -23.66 0.10 -42.80
N TRP A 403 -24.74 0.41 -42.08
CA TRP A 403 -25.99 0.90 -42.66
C TRP A 403 -25.81 2.22 -43.44
N LEU A 404 -24.97 3.14 -42.95
CA LEU A 404 -24.61 4.38 -43.65
C LEU A 404 -23.65 4.17 -44.83
N GLY A 405 -23.14 2.95 -45.04
CA GLY A 405 -22.15 2.65 -46.08
C GLY A 405 -20.75 3.22 -45.81
N LEU A 406 -20.44 3.59 -44.56
CA LEU A 406 -19.13 4.13 -44.18
C LEU A 406 -18.09 3.03 -43.94
N VAL A 407 -18.53 1.82 -43.63
CA VAL A 407 -17.70 0.63 -43.34
C VAL A 407 -18.37 -0.59 -43.98
N ASP A 408 -17.59 -1.50 -44.56
CA ASP A 408 -18.12 -2.76 -45.09
C ASP A 408 -18.47 -3.73 -43.94
N ASP A 409 -19.46 -4.59 -44.15
CA ASP A 409 -19.91 -5.56 -43.14
C ASP A 409 -18.80 -6.57 -42.78
N ALA A 410 -17.91 -6.87 -43.73
CA ALA A 410 -16.76 -7.74 -43.53
C ALA A 410 -15.63 -7.08 -42.69
N ASP A 411 -15.51 -5.76 -42.73
CA ASP A 411 -14.39 -4.99 -42.15
C ASP A 411 -14.83 -4.08 -40.97
N ARG A 412 -15.75 -4.60 -40.14
CA ARG A 412 -16.25 -3.89 -38.95
C ARG A 412 -15.14 -3.47 -37.99
N LEU A 413 -15.22 -2.22 -37.53
CA LEU A 413 -14.17 -1.60 -36.72
C LEU A 413 -14.07 -2.24 -35.32
N ILE A 414 -12.84 -2.55 -34.89
CA ILE A 414 -12.54 -2.99 -33.52
C ILE A 414 -12.45 -1.76 -32.62
N MET A 415 -13.56 -1.39 -31.97
CA MET A 415 -13.64 -0.20 -31.11
C MET A 415 -13.60 -0.51 -29.61
N ILE A 416 -13.54 -1.79 -29.23
CA ILE A 416 -13.55 -2.26 -27.85
C ILE A 416 -12.25 -3.01 -27.49
N ASN A 417 -11.93 -3.09 -26.20
CA ASN A 417 -10.71 -3.71 -25.66
C ASN A 417 -9.42 -3.03 -26.12
N ASN A 418 -9.48 -1.72 -26.37
CA ASN A 418 -8.36 -0.91 -26.81
C ASN A 418 -8.44 0.53 -26.27
N GLN A 419 -7.46 1.36 -26.63
CA GLN A 419 -7.40 2.76 -26.19
C GLN A 419 -8.56 3.60 -26.69
N PHE A 420 -9.04 3.36 -27.91
CA PHE A 420 -10.12 4.11 -28.52
C PHE A 420 -11.41 3.97 -27.71
N GLY A 421 -11.79 2.73 -27.35
CA GLY A 421 -12.98 2.49 -26.55
C GLY A 421 -12.92 3.18 -25.19
N THR A 422 -11.76 3.15 -24.53
CA THR A 422 -11.55 3.87 -23.27
C THR A 422 -11.73 5.38 -23.43
N ILE A 423 -11.13 5.99 -24.47
CA ILE A 423 -11.24 7.43 -24.72
C ILE A 423 -12.70 7.82 -24.96
N VAL A 424 -13.42 7.09 -25.82
CA VAL A 424 -14.83 7.39 -26.15
C VAL A 424 -15.73 7.27 -24.92
N ALA A 425 -15.65 6.15 -24.21
CA ALA A 425 -16.50 5.90 -23.03
C ALA A 425 -16.22 6.92 -21.92
N MET A 426 -14.94 7.20 -21.62
CA MET A 426 -14.56 8.18 -20.60
C MET A 426 -14.92 9.60 -21.01
N THR A 427 -14.78 9.96 -22.29
CA THR A 427 -15.19 11.29 -22.78
C THR A 427 -16.67 11.53 -22.50
N HIS A 428 -17.55 10.56 -22.81
CA HIS A 428 -18.97 10.68 -22.50
C HIS A 428 -19.25 10.77 -21.00
N ILE A 429 -18.61 9.90 -20.20
CA ILE A 429 -18.82 9.87 -18.74
C ILE A 429 -18.37 11.17 -18.08
N LEU A 430 -17.28 11.77 -18.55
CA LEU A 430 -16.68 12.97 -17.97
C LEU A 430 -17.19 14.27 -18.59
N LEU A 431 -17.89 14.22 -19.73
CA LEU A 431 -18.40 15.40 -20.44
C LEU A 431 -19.18 16.38 -19.55
N PRO A 432 -20.09 15.94 -18.65
CA PRO A 432 -20.83 16.87 -17.80
C PRO A 432 -19.93 17.68 -16.86
N PHE A 433 -18.82 17.10 -16.41
CA PHE A 433 -17.86 17.79 -15.53
C PHE A 433 -17.05 18.87 -16.25
N MET A 434 -16.97 18.83 -17.59
CA MET A 434 -16.44 19.92 -18.39
C MET A 434 -17.51 20.98 -18.68
N ILE A 435 -18.74 20.56 -18.99
CA ILE A 435 -19.84 21.47 -19.34
C ILE A 435 -20.19 22.40 -18.17
N LEU A 436 -20.30 21.89 -16.94
CA LEU A 436 -20.80 22.67 -15.81
C LEU A 436 -19.92 23.87 -15.45
N PRO A 437 -18.58 23.75 -15.30
CA PRO A 437 -17.71 24.90 -15.04
C PRO A 437 -17.69 25.89 -16.22
N MET A 438 -17.66 25.40 -17.45
CA MET A 438 -17.69 26.26 -18.65
C MET A 438 -18.99 27.06 -18.73
N TYR A 439 -20.13 26.41 -18.52
CA TYR A 439 -21.44 27.04 -18.47
C TYR A 439 -21.51 28.10 -17.36
N SER A 440 -21.01 27.77 -16.16
CA SER A 440 -21.00 28.67 -15.00
C SER A 440 -20.29 30.00 -15.28
N VAL A 441 -19.19 29.98 -16.04
CA VAL A 441 -18.48 31.18 -16.49
C VAL A 441 -19.19 31.85 -17.67
N MET A 442 -19.56 31.07 -18.70
CA MET A 442 -20.16 31.60 -19.93
C MET A 442 -21.47 32.36 -19.70
N GLN A 443 -22.30 31.93 -18.75
CA GLN A 443 -23.56 32.61 -18.41
C GLN A 443 -23.36 34.00 -17.80
N THR A 444 -22.17 34.31 -17.27
CA THR A 444 -21.86 35.61 -16.64
C THR A 444 -21.40 36.67 -17.64
N ILE A 445 -21.10 36.26 -18.88
CA ILE A 445 -20.58 37.16 -19.93
C ILE A 445 -21.71 38.03 -20.46
N ASN A 446 -21.57 39.36 -20.32
CA ASN A 446 -22.60 40.30 -20.80
C ASN A 446 -22.72 40.27 -22.33
N PRO A 447 -23.91 40.01 -22.91
CA PRO A 447 -24.11 40.01 -24.36
C PRO A 447 -23.75 41.33 -25.06
N SER A 448 -23.70 42.43 -24.31
CA SER A 448 -23.36 43.76 -24.81
C SER A 448 -21.90 43.87 -25.30
N TYR A 449 -20.99 43.05 -24.79
CA TYR A 449 -19.60 43.01 -25.28
C TYR A 449 -19.52 42.60 -26.75
N LEU A 450 -20.31 41.59 -27.14
CA LEU A 450 -20.38 41.16 -28.54
C LEU A 450 -21.08 42.21 -29.43
N ARG A 451 -22.12 42.88 -28.92
CA ARG A 451 -22.79 43.97 -29.66
C ARG A 451 -21.84 45.16 -29.90
N ALA A 452 -21.07 45.55 -28.88
CA ALA A 452 -20.07 46.61 -28.97
C ALA A 452 -18.93 46.28 -29.97
N ALA A 453 -18.45 45.03 -29.96
CA ALA A 453 -17.44 44.59 -30.92
C ALA A 453 -17.95 44.70 -32.37
N LYS A 454 -19.20 44.27 -32.63
CA LYS A 454 -19.81 44.36 -33.96
C LYS A 454 -20.05 45.81 -34.40
N SER A 455 -20.43 46.72 -33.49
CA SER A 455 -20.58 48.15 -33.83
C SER A 455 -19.26 48.83 -34.21
N LEU A 456 -18.11 48.28 -33.76
CA LEU A 456 -16.78 48.73 -34.16
C LEU A 456 -16.27 48.07 -35.46
N GLY A 457 -17.14 47.36 -36.20
CA GLY A 457 -16.82 46.72 -37.48
C GLY A 457 -16.30 45.28 -37.38
N ALA A 458 -16.30 44.66 -36.19
CA ALA A 458 -15.85 43.27 -36.06
C ALA A 458 -16.88 42.29 -36.68
N THR A 459 -16.39 41.32 -37.45
CA THR A 459 -17.20 40.18 -37.92
C THR A 459 -17.56 39.25 -36.75
N ASN A 460 -18.58 38.40 -36.90
CA ASN A 460 -18.98 37.42 -35.86
C ASN A 460 -17.80 36.55 -35.40
N TRP A 461 -16.95 36.11 -36.34
CA TRP A 461 -15.75 35.33 -36.06
C TRP A 461 -14.75 36.13 -35.22
N THR A 462 -14.48 37.38 -35.60
CA THR A 462 -13.54 38.25 -34.89
C THR A 462 -14.06 38.59 -33.49
N ALA A 463 -15.33 38.94 -33.36
CA ALA A 463 -15.96 39.23 -32.07
C ALA A 463 -15.94 38.01 -31.14
N PHE A 464 -16.17 36.80 -31.69
CA PHE A 464 -16.10 35.58 -30.91
C PHE A 464 -14.69 35.32 -30.38
N TRP A 465 -13.68 35.23 -31.24
CA TRP A 465 -12.32 34.84 -30.83
C TRP A 465 -11.56 35.91 -30.07
N ARG A 466 -11.83 37.19 -30.35
CA ARG A 466 -11.10 38.31 -29.73
C ARG A 466 -11.77 38.85 -28.47
N VAL A 467 -13.08 38.69 -28.32
CA VAL A 467 -13.84 39.26 -27.19
C VAL A 467 -14.47 38.18 -26.32
N TYR A 468 -15.20 37.22 -26.91
CA TYR A 468 -15.93 36.22 -26.12
C TYR A 468 -15.03 35.08 -25.62
N PHE A 469 -14.29 34.41 -26.50
CA PHE A 469 -13.46 33.25 -26.17
C PHE A 469 -12.43 33.53 -25.05
N PRO A 470 -11.71 34.67 -25.01
CA PRO A 470 -10.76 34.93 -23.94
C PRO A 470 -11.42 34.99 -22.55
N GLN A 471 -12.69 35.41 -22.48
CA GLN A 471 -13.46 35.45 -21.23
C GLN A 471 -13.94 34.07 -20.78
N THR A 472 -13.93 33.06 -21.65
CA THR A 472 -14.31 31.68 -21.29
C THR A 472 -13.13 30.83 -20.84
N ILE A 473 -11.88 31.31 -21.00
CA ILE A 473 -10.66 30.62 -20.59
C ILE A 473 -10.69 30.14 -19.13
N PRO A 474 -11.13 30.95 -18.14
CA PRO A 474 -11.22 30.48 -16.75
C PRO A 474 -12.17 29.28 -16.59
N GLY A 475 -13.27 29.25 -17.36
CA GLY A 475 -14.23 28.14 -17.35
C GLY A 475 -13.68 26.88 -18.02
N ILE A 476 -12.99 27.03 -19.15
CA ILE A 476 -12.28 25.91 -19.82
C ILE A 476 -11.24 25.34 -18.86
N GLY A 477 -10.45 26.21 -18.23
CA GLY A 477 -9.40 25.80 -17.31
C GLY A 477 -9.94 25.04 -16.09
N ALA A 478 -10.99 25.57 -15.44
CA ALA A 478 -11.64 24.90 -14.32
C ALA A 478 -12.21 23.51 -14.70
N GLY A 479 -12.87 23.41 -15.85
CA GLY A 479 -13.36 22.13 -16.37
C GLY A 479 -12.24 21.16 -16.77
N ALA A 480 -11.17 21.69 -17.37
CA ALA A 480 -10.01 20.91 -17.81
C ALA A 480 -9.29 20.25 -16.63
N ILE A 481 -8.99 21.00 -15.57
CA ILE A 481 -8.39 20.40 -14.35
C ILE A 481 -9.30 19.32 -13.78
N LEU A 482 -10.60 19.62 -13.64
CA LEU A 482 -11.55 18.72 -13.00
C LEU A 482 -11.62 17.39 -13.77
N VAL A 483 -11.81 17.44 -15.09
CA VAL A 483 -11.83 16.25 -15.95
C VAL A 483 -10.49 15.53 -15.94
N PHE A 484 -9.38 16.26 -15.99
CA PHE A 484 -8.05 15.67 -15.99
C PHE A 484 -7.78 14.87 -14.70
N ILE A 485 -8.01 15.48 -13.53
CA ILE A 485 -7.84 14.82 -12.22
C ILE A 485 -8.74 13.59 -12.12
N LEU A 486 -10.02 13.71 -12.51
CA LEU A 486 -10.95 12.58 -12.49
C LEU A 486 -10.51 11.46 -13.44
N SER A 487 -9.98 11.80 -14.62
CA SER A 487 -9.58 10.81 -15.63
C SER A 487 -8.36 10.00 -15.20
N ILE A 488 -7.34 10.62 -14.59
CA ILE A 488 -6.08 9.94 -14.21
C ILE A 488 -6.35 8.81 -13.20
N GLY A 489 -7.17 9.10 -12.19
CA GLY A 489 -7.50 8.14 -11.13
C GLY A 489 -8.52 7.07 -11.53
N TYR A 490 -9.04 7.12 -12.75
CA TYR A 490 -10.11 6.23 -13.18
C TYR A 490 -9.59 4.82 -13.46
N TYR A 491 -10.18 3.80 -12.82
CA TYR A 491 -9.80 2.39 -13.05
C TYR A 491 -10.94 1.52 -13.61
N ILE A 492 -12.19 1.77 -13.20
CA ILE A 492 -13.34 0.91 -13.54
C ILE A 492 -13.60 0.85 -15.06
N THR A 493 -13.75 2.01 -15.70
CA THR A 493 -14.05 2.08 -17.14
C THR A 493 -12.90 1.54 -18.01
N PRO A 494 -11.63 1.92 -17.78
CA PRO A 494 -10.50 1.29 -18.46
C PRO A 494 -10.43 -0.23 -18.31
N GLU A 495 -10.78 -0.77 -17.14
CA GLU A 495 -10.78 -2.23 -16.91
C GLU A 495 -11.82 -2.94 -17.80
N ILE A 496 -13.02 -2.37 -17.91
CA ILE A 496 -14.15 -3.00 -18.60
C ILE A 496 -14.05 -2.84 -20.13
N VAL A 497 -13.53 -1.71 -20.60
CA VAL A 497 -13.60 -1.28 -22.01
C VAL A 497 -12.23 -1.29 -22.69
N GLY A 498 -11.13 -1.17 -21.95
CA GLY A 498 -9.80 -0.90 -22.50
C GLY A 498 -8.96 -2.11 -22.86
N GLY A 499 -9.28 -3.31 -22.38
CA GLY A 499 -8.46 -4.51 -22.62
C GLY A 499 -7.00 -4.30 -22.19
N THR A 500 -6.03 -4.90 -22.88
CA THR A 500 -4.60 -4.76 -22.52
C THR A 500 -3.97 -3.43 -22.94
N LYS A 501 -4.54 -2.77 -23.96
CA LYS A 501 -3.98 -1.53 -24.54
C LYS A 501 -4.55 -0.26 -23.90
N GLY A 502 -5.76 -0.31 -23.34
CA GLY A 502 -6.48 0.82 -22.77
C GLY A 502 -6.48 0.92 -21.24
N VAL A 503 -5.81 0.01 -20.52
CA VAL A 503 -5.68 0.08 -19.05
C VAL A 503 -4.72 1.18 -18.58
N PHE A 504 -5.02 1.74 -17.40
CA PHE A 504 -4.27 2.81 -16.74
C PHE A 504 -3.41 2.28 -15.59
N ILE A 505 -2.53 3.14 -15.07
CA ILE A 505 -1.78 2.84 -13.86
C ILE A 505 -2.69 2.56 -12.65
N SER A 506 -3.85 3.22 -12.60
CA SER A 506 -4.89 3.01 -11.58
C SER A 506 -5.40 1.57 -11.55
N ASN A 507 -5.43 0.87 -12.69
CA ASN A 507 -5.74 -0.56 -12.76
C ASN A 507 -4.66 -1.41 -12.07
N ARG A 508 -3.38 -1.03 -12.22
CA ARG A 508 -2.26 -1.72 -11.54
C ARG A 508 -2.25 -1.46 -10.04
N ILE A 509 -2.59 -0.25 -9.61
CA ILE A 509 -2.77 0.06 -8.19
C ILE A 509 -3.85 -0.85 -7.59
N ALA A 510 -5.03 -0.94 -8.23
CA ALA A 510 -6.11 -1.82 -7.79
C ALA A 510 -5.69 -3.31 -7.75
N TYR A 511 -4.98 -3.78 -8.79
CA TYR A 511 -4.42 -5.14 -8.82
C TYR A 511 -3.46 -5.42 -7.65
N HIS A 512 -2.62 -4.45 -7.30
CA HIS A 512 -1.68 -4.59 -6.19
C HIS A 512 -2.34 -4.56 -4.81
N ILE A 513 -3.48 -3.88 -4.66
CA ILE A 513 -4.27 -3.88 -3.43
C ILE A 513 -5.10 -5.16 -3.31
N SER A 514 -5.80 -5.57 -4.36
CA SER A 514 -6.88 -6.57 -4.26
C SER A 514 -6.47 -7.98 -4.71
N SER A 515 -5.50 -8.13 -5.61
CA SER A 515 -5.14 -9.44 -6.16
C SER A 515 -3.79 -9.92 -5.65
N SER A 516 -2.76 -9.09 -5.80
CA SER A 516 -1.40 -9.49 -5.41
C SER A 516 -1.03 -9.12 -3.97
N LEU A 517 -1.91 -8.41 -3.27
CA LEU A 517 -1.77 -8.00 -1.86
C LEU A 517 -0.41 -7.35 -1.55
N ASN A 518 0.15 -6.63 -2.53
CA ASN A 518 1.39 -5.87 -2.41
C ASN A 518 1.07 -4.40 -2.15
N TRP A 519 0.70 -4.12 -0.89
CA TRP A 519 0.25 -2.80 -0.46
C TRP A 519 1.35 -1.75 -0.56
N GLY A 520 2.62 -2.13 -0.35
CA GLY A 520 3.74 -1.20 -0.46
C GLY A 520 3.97 -0.71 -1.89
N LEU A 521 3.94 -1.63 -2.87
CA LEU A 521 4.03 -1.24 -4.28
C LEU A 521 2.82 -0.41 -4.73
N ALA A 522 1.60 -0.80 -4.31
CA ALA A 522 0.40 -0.02 -4.60
C ALA A 522 0.47 1.41 -4.03
N ALA A 523 0.95 1.54 -2.79
CA ALA A 523 1.15 2.83 -2.13
C ALA A 523 2.21 3.67 -2.86
N ALA A 524 3.32 3.08 -3.31
CA ALA A 524 4.35 3.79 -4.07
C ALA A 524 3.81 4.30 -5.41
N LEU A 525 3.09 3.46 -6.17
CA LEU A 525 2.42 3.85 -7.40
C LEU A 525 1.42 4.99 -7.18
N GLY A 526 0.58 4.90 -6.14
CA GLY A 526 -0.36 5.95 -5.76
C GLY A 526 0.33 7.25 -5.34
N THR A 527 1.45 7.16 -4.61
CA THR A 527 2.24 8.33 -4.19
C THR A 527 2.84 9.05 -5.39
N ILE A 528 3.46 8.31 -6.33
CA ILE A 528 4.00 8.90 -7.57
C ILE A 528 2.88 9.58 -8.36
N LEU A 529 1.73 8.92 -8.52
CA LEU A 529 0.58 9.48 -9.23
C LEU A 529 0.08 10.78 -8.57
N LEU A 530 -0.02 10.80 -7.23
CA LEU A 530 -0.40 11.99 -6.47
C LEU A 530 0.60 13.12 -6.66
N VAL A 531 1.91 12.85 -6.57
CA VAL A 531 2.96 13.85 -6.80
C VAL A 531 2.86 14.43 -8.21
N VAL A 532 2.68 13.58 -9.22
CA VAL A 532 2.50 14.03 -10.62
C VAL A 532 1.27 14.94 -10.73
N VAL A 533 0.14 14.55 -10.15
CA VAL A 533 -1.08 15.37 -10.15
C VAL A 533 -0.87 16.71 -9.44
N LEU A 534 -0.20 16.73 -8.29
CA LEU A 534 0.10 17.95 -7.55
C LEU A 534 1.04 18.89 -8.32
N VAL A 535 2.06 18.35 -8.98
CA VAL A 535 2.98 19.12 -9.84
C VAL A 535 2.22 19.71 -11.02
N LEU A 536 1.34 18.95 -11.66
CA LEU A 536 0.53 19.43 -12.78
C LEU A 536 -0.49 20.47 -12.35
N TYR A 537 -1.12 20.29 -11.18
CA TYR A 537 -1.99 21.28 -10.56
C TYR A 537 -1.24 22.58 -10.28
N TRP A 538 -0.06 22.50 -9.67
CA TRP A 538 0.79 23.66 -9.40
C TRP A 538 1.21 24.39 -10.68
N ALA A 539 1.60 23.63 -11.71
CA ALA A 539 1.97 24.19 -13.02
C ALA A 539 0.76 24.88 -13.69
N TYR A 540 -0.42 24.25 -13.63
CA TYR A 540 -1.66 24.85 -14.12
C TYR A 540 -1.97 26.17 -13.40
N ASP A 541 -1.92 26.17 -12.07
CA ASP A 541 -2.26 27.33 -11.25
C ASP A 541 -1.34 28.51 -11.58
N LYS A 542 -0.04 28.22 -11.78
CA LYS A 542 0.95 29.21 -12.21
C LYS A 542 0.64 29.82 -13.59
N ILE A 543 0.10 29.04 -14.52
CA ILE A 543 -0.17 29.47 -15.91
C ILE A 543 -1.50 30.23 -16.00
N VAL A 544 -2.56 29.75 -15.35
CA VAL A 544 -3.91 30.31 -15.46
C VAL A 544 -4.17 31.40 -14.41
N GLY A 545 -3.45 31.38 -13.28
CA GLY A 545 -3.58 32.36 -12.21
C GLY A 545 -4.95 32.28 -11.54
N ILE A 546 -5.26 31.17 -10.85
CA ILE A 546 -6.54 31.03 -10.13
C ILE A 546 -6.68 32.12 -9.05
N ASP A 547 -5.59 32.70 -8.56
CA ASP A 547 -5.60 33.86 -7.66
C ASP A 547 -6.35 35.10 -8.22
N ASN A 548 -6.57 35.17 -9.55
CA ASN A 548 -7.39 36.22 -10.18
C ASN A 548 -8.87 35.82 -10.36
N VAL A 549 -9.21 34.55 -10.10
CA VAL A 549 -10.60 34.07 -10.06
C VAL A 549 -11.15 34.46 -8.70
N LYS A 550 -11.75 35.66 -8.63
CA LYS A 550 -12.55 36.08 -7.48
C LYS A 550 -13.68 35.07 -7.27
N LEU A 551 -13.49 34.12 -6.38
CA LEU A 551 -14.56 33.31 -5.81
C LEU A 551 -15.32 34.19 -4.80
N GLY A 552 -16.25 34.99 -5.32
CA GLY A 552 -17.14 35.86 -4.53
C GLY A 552 -16.55 37.22 -4.20
#